data_AF-A0A932DU04-F1
#
_entry.id   AF-A0A932DU04-F1
#
_cell.length_a   1.000
_cell.length_b   1.000
_cell.length_c   1.000
_cell.angle_alpha   90.00
_cell.angle_beta   90.00
_cell.angle_gamma   90.00
#
_symmetry.space_group_name_H-M   'P 1'
#
loop_
_entity.id
_entity.type
_entity.pdbx_description
1 polymer ?
#
loop_
_entity_poly.entity_id
_entity_poly.type
_entity_poly.pdbx_seq_one_letter_code
_entity_poly.pdbx_strand_id
1 'polypeptide(L)'
;VLSLLVAEWLLGRTPEDGAGPLTQRRAALVSDRNLAAWAARLGVPDRLRLGRGEEQSGGRGKESILAAALEAVVAAVYLDAGLEPARRLVAALAGVESP
;
A
#
# COMPACT_ATOMS: atom_id res chain seq x y z
N VAL A 1 7.93 -4.28 4.30
CA VAL A 1 8.34 -4.42 2.89
C VAL A 1 7.73 -3.36 1.97
N LEU A 2 6.41 -3.07 2.06
CA LEU A 2 5.75 -2.04 1.24
C LEU A 2 6.46 -0.68 1.32
N SER A 3 6.67 -0.15 2.54
CA SER A 3 7.33 1.16 2.73
C SER A 3 8.74 1.24 2.12
N LEU A 4 9.48 0.14 2.13
CA LEU A 4 10.80 0.05 1.48
C LEU A 4 10.65 0.14 -0.04
N LEU A 5 9.74 -0.64 -0.61
CA LEU A 5 9.51 -0.70 -2.05
C LEU A 5 8.96 0.64 -2.60
N VAL A 6 8.13 1.36 -1.84
CA VAL A 6 7.68 2.71 -2.20
C VAL A 6 8.85 3.70 -2.20
N ALA A 7 9.74 3.63 -1.20
CA ALA A 7 10.93 4.48 -1.16
C ALA A 7 11.88 4.19 -2.34
N GLU A 8 12.11 2.92 -2.64
CA GLU A 8 12.92 2.49 -3.79
C GLU A 8 12.32 2.98 -5.12
N TRP A 9 11.00 2.86 -5.27
CA TRP A 9 10.27 3.35 -6.44
C TRP A 9 10.36 4.87 -6.63
N LEU A 10 10.27 5.64 -5.52
CA LEU A 10 10.44 7.09 -5.54
C LEU A 10 11.86 7.48 -5.94
N LEU A 11 12.87 6.88 -5.30
CA LEU A 11 14.29 7.14 -5.58
C LEU A 11 14.64 6.89 -7.06
N GLY A 12 14.07 5.85 -7.66
CA GLY A 12 14.28 5.55 -9.08
C GLY A 12 13.61 6.54 -10.04
N ARG A 13 12.63 7.33 -9.58
CA ARG A 13 11.85 8.28 -10.40
C ARG A 13 12.24 9.74 -10.21
N THR A 14 12.69 10.11 -9.02
CA THR A 14 13.16 11.47 -8.70
C THR A 14 14.55 11.42 -8.07
N PRO A 15 15.57 10.92 -8.78
CA PRO A 15 16.92 10.77 -8.24
C PRO A 15 17.58 12.09 -7.82
N GLU A 16 17.10 13.22 -8.37
CA GLU A 16 17.52 14.58 -8.03
C GLU A 16 16.86 15.15 -6.78
N ASP A 17 15.79 14.53 -6.25
CA ASP A 17 15.13 15.01 -5.04
C ASP A 17 16.01 14.80 -3.80
N GLY A 18 16.06 15.80 -2.93
CA GLY A 18 16.72 15.70 -1.63
C GLY A 18 15.95 14.79 -0.64
N ALA A 19 16.62 14.41 0.46
CA ALA A 19 16.04 13.52 1.48
C ALA A 19 14.72 14.04 2.10
N GLY A 20 14.57 15.35 2.27
CA GLY A 20 13.36 15.97 2.81
C GLY A 20 12.13 15.74 1.93
N PRO A 21 12.13 16.23 0.66
CA PRO A 21 11.06 15.96 -0.31
C PRO A 21 10.74 14.47 -0.47
N LEU A 22 11.76 13.61 -0.58
CA LEU A 22 11.56 12.16 -0.68
C LEU A 22 10.82 11.58 0.53
N THR A 23 11.19 12.01 1.74
CA THR A 23 10.53 11.56 2.97
C THR A 23 9.08 11.99 3.02
N GLN A 24 8.79 13.23 2.60
CA GLN A 24 7.42 13.75 2.55
C GLN A 24 6.57 13.02 1.52
N ARG A 25 7.05 12.84 0.29
CA ARG A 25 6.36 12.09 -0.77
C ARG A 25 6.12 10.64 -0.35
N ARG A 26 7.13 9.98 0.24
CA ARG A 26 6.99 8.62 0.75
C ARG A 26 5.89 8.55 1.80
N ALA A 27 5.90 9.46 2.79
CA ALA A 27 4.88 9.50 3.85
C ALA A 27 3.47 9.69 3.29
N ALA A 28 3.31 10.54 2.26
CA ALA A 28 2.03 10.70 1.57
C ALA A 28 1.56 9.41 0.89
N LEU A 29 2.45 8.73 0.17
CA LEU A 29 2.15 7.47 -0.53
C LEU A 29 1.85 6.31 0.42
N VAL A 30 2.51 6.24 1.58
CA VAL A 30 2.28 5.17 2.58
C VAL A 30 1.31 5.57 3.69
N SER A 31 0.49 6.60 3.46
CA SER A 31 -0.57 7.00 4.39
C SER A 31 -1.75 6.02 4.35
N ASP A 32 -2.44 5.85 5.48
CA ASP A 32 -3.62 4.98 5.57
C ASP A 32 -4.64 5.27 4.46
N ARG A 33 -4.93 6.55 4.20
CA ARG A 33 -5.83 6.99 3.14
C ARG A 33 -5.40 6.49 1.76
N ASN A 34 -4.12 6.66 1.41
CA ASN A 34 -3.64 6.26 0.09
C ASN A 34 -3.56 4.72 -0.05
N LEU A 35 -3.10 4.03 0.99
CA LEU A 35 -3.05 2.57 1.01
C LEU A 35 -4.46 1.96 0.98
N ALA A 36 -5.43 2.58 1.66
CA ALA A 36 -6.84 2.17 1.60
C ALA A 36 -7.42 2.33 0.20
N ALA A 37 -7.10 3.43 -0.50
CA ALA A 37 -7.51 3.63 -1.88
C ALA A 37 -6.90 2.56 -2.81
N TRP A 38 -5.62 2.23 -2.65
CA TRP A 38 -4.98 1.15 -3.40
C TRP A 38 -5.60 -0.22 -3.09
N ALA A 39 -5.90 -0.52 -1.82
CA ALA A 39 -6.62 -1.72 -1.40
C ALA A 39 -7.99 -1.82 -2.07
N ALA A 40 -8.76 -0.73 -2.09
CA ALA A 40 -10.07 -0.69 -2.72
C ALA A 40 -10.00 -1.00 -4.22
N ARG A 41 -9.01 -0.43 -4.93
CA ARG A 41 -8.79 -0.70 -6.36
C ARG A 41 -8.44 -2.16 -6.67
N LEU A 42 -7.81 -2.85 -5.72
CA LEU A 42 -7.53 -4.29 -5.80
C LEU A 42 -8.69 -5.18 -5.37
N GLY A 43 -9.83 -4.62 -4.96
CA GLY A 43 -10.96 -5.39 -4.44
C GLY A 43 -10.68 -6.06 -3.09
N VAL A 44 -9.69 -5.56 -2.33
CA VAL A 44 -9.38 -6.05 -0.97
C VAL A 44 -10.59 -5.97 -0.05
N PRO A 45 -11.40 -4.87 -0.03
CA PRO A 45 -12.56 -4.78 0.85
C PRO A 45 -13.47 -6.01 0.74
N ASP A 46 -13.74 -6.52 -0.46
CA ASP A 46 -14.66 -7.65 -0.70
C ASP A 46 -14.11 -9.00 -0.24
N ARG A 47 -12.79 -9.08 0.00
CA ARG A 47 -12.10 -10.32 0.38
C ARG A 47 -11.71 -10.37 1.86
N LEU A 48 -11.95 -9.29 2.60
CA LEU A 48 -11.70 -9.25 4.03
C LEU A 48 -12.61 -10.23 4.79
N ARG A 49 -11.99 -10.97 5.70
CA ARG A 49 -12.67 -11.77 6.73
C ARG A 49 -12.61 -11.00 8.03
N LEU A 50 -13.74 -10.42 8.42
CA LEU A 50 -13.86 -9.62 9.63
C LEU A 50 -14.68 -10.37 10.68
N GLY A 51 -14.39 -10.11 11.96
CA GLY A 51 -15.26 -10.53 13.05
C GLY A 51 -16.62 -9.82 12.95
N ARG A 52 -17.69 -10.44 13.45
CA ARG A 52 -19.05 -9.90 13.33
C ARG A 52 -19.18 -8.45 13.83
N GLY A 53 -18.56 -8.13 14.97
CA GLY A 53 -18.59 -6.78 15.53
C GLY A 53 -17.86 -5.75 14.64
N GLU A 54 -16.71 -6.14 14.08
CA GLU A 54 -15.94 -5.28 13.20
C GLU A 54 -16.70 -5.00 11.90
N GLU A 55 -17.31 -6.04 11.31
CA GLU A 55 -18.19 -5.91 10.15
C GLU A 55 -19.35 -4.96 10.41
N GLN A 56 -20.08 -5.14 11.51
CA GLN A 56 -21.22 -4.29 11.88
C GLN A 56 -20.82 -2.84 12.12
N SER A 57 -19.59 -2.60 12.59
CA SER A 57 -19.04 -1.25 12.78
C SER A 57 -18.51 -0.60 11.49
N GLY A 58 -18.70 -1.23 10.32
CA GLY A 58 -18.22 -0.73 9.04
C GLY A 58 -16.72 -0.96 8.80
N GLY A 59 -16.09 -1.90 9.51
CA GLY A 59 -14.66 -2.19 9.42
C GLY A 59 -14.14 -2.45 8.00
N ARG A 60 -14.99 -3.00 7.13
CA ARG A 60 -14.66 -3.27 5.72
C ARG A 60 -14.29 -2.01 4.92
N GLY A 61 -14.75 -0.84 5.37
CA GLY A 61 -14.43 0.46 4.77
C GLY A 61 -13.45 1.32 5.59
N LYS A 62 -12.98 0.85 6.76
CA LYS A 62 -12.05 1.63 7.58
C LYS A 62 -10.68 1.71 6.90
N GLU A 63 -10.17 2.92 6.72
CA GLU A 63 -8.88 3.15 6.03
C GLU A 63 -7.74 2.35 6.67
N SER A 64 -7.64 2.36 8.00
CA SER A 64 -6.60 1.64 8.73
C SER A 64 -6.63 0.11 8.52
N ILE A 65 -7.84 -0.47 8.40
CA ILE A 65 -7.99 -1.91 8.13
C ILE A 65 -7.58 -2.22 6.68
N LEU A 66 -8.00 -1.40 5.74
CA LEU A 66 -7.67 -1.57 4.32
C LEU A 66 -6.17 -1.36 4.06
N ALA A 67 -5.57 -0.36 4.69
CA ALA A 67 -4.13 -0.10 4.63
C ALA A 67 -3.33 -1.29 5.17
N ALA A 68 -3.66 -1.76 6.38
CA ALA A 68 -3.02 -2.93 6.98
C ALA A 68 -3.19 -4.19 6.12
N ALA A 69 -4.38 -4.39 5.54
CA ALA A 69 -4.64 -5.51 4.66
C ALA A 69 -3.80 -5.44 3.38
N LEU A 70 -3.62 -4.26 2.78
CA LEU A 70 -2.74 -4.09 1.62
C LEU A 70 -1.29 -4.40 1.97
N GLU A 71 -0.79 -3.91 3.10
CA GLU A 71 0.56 -4.22 3.57
C GLU A 71 0.76 -5.73 3.76
N ALA A 72 -0.25 -6.41 4.32
CA ALA A 72 -0.24 -7.85 4.48
C ALA A 72 -0.23 -8.59 3.13
N VAL A 73 -0.98 -8.12 2.13
CA VAL A 73 -0.95 -8.69 0.77
C VAL A 73 0.43 -8.53 0.13
N VAL A 74 1.04 -7.35 0.22
CA VAL A 74 2.40 -7.12 -0.32
C VAL A 74 3.42 -7.98 0.42
N ALA A 75 3.27 -8.14 1.75
CA ALA A 75 4.11 -9.04 2.53
C ALA A 75 3.93 -10.51 2.12
N ALA A 76 2.70 -10.95 1.86
CA ALA A 76 2.43 -12.32 1.39
C ALA A 76 3.09 -12.58 0.04
N VAL A 77 2.98 -11.66 -0.93
CA VAL A 77 3.67 -11.76 -2.24
C VAL A 77 5.19 -11.81 -2.06
N TYR A 78 5.74 -10.99 -1.16
CA TYR A 78 7.17 -11.02 -0.85
C TYR A 78 7.61 -12.38 -0.27
N LEU A 79 6.83 -12.95 0.65
CA LEU A 79 7.15 -14.23 1.28
C LEU A 79 6.99 -15.42 0.32
N ASP A 80 6.00 -15.38 -0.56
CA ASP A 80 5.68 -16.47 -1.49
C ASP A 80 6.58 -16.45 -2.75
N ALA A 81 6.78 -15.27 -3.34
CA ALA A 81 7.40 -15.12 -4.65
C ALA A 81 8.70 -14.27 -4.63
N GLY A 82 9.10 -13.75 -3.47
CA GLY A 82 10.32 -12.96 -3.29
C GLY A 82 10.15 -11.47 -3.59
N LEU A 83 11.27 -10.73 -3.49
CA LEU A 83 11.28 -9.26 -3.55
C LEU A 83 10.87 -8.70 -4.91
N GLU A 84 11.28 -9.35 -6.00
CA GLU A 84 11.10 -8.80 -7.35
C GLU A 84 9.62 -8.79 -7.80
N PRO A 85 8.81 -9.85 -7.57
CA PRO A 85 7.37 -9.77 -7.76
C PRO A 85 6.68 -8.72 -6.88
N ALA A 86 7.07 -8.61 -5.60
CA ALA A 86 6.52 -7.60 -4.69
C ALA A 86 6.84 -6.17 -5.15
N ARG A 87 8.06 -5.94 -5.65
CA ARG A 87 8.49 -4.67 -6.25
C ARG A 87 7.61 -4.29 -7.44
N ARG A 88 7.35 -5.22 -8.37
CA ARG A 88 6.47 -4.97 -9.51
C ARG A 88 5.04 -4.63 -9.08
N LEU A 89 4.50 -5.33 -8.08
CA LEU A 89 3.19 -5.04 -7.52
C LEU A 89 3.13 -3.60 -6.96
N VAL A 90 4.09 -3.22 -6.11
CA VAL A 90 4.14 -1.87 -5.53
C VAL A 90 4.34 -0.81 -6.61
N ALA A 91 5.18 -1.07 -7.62
CA ALA A 91 5.41 -0.13 -8.71
C ALA A 91 4.14 0.10 -9.56
N ALA A 92 3.34 -0.95 -9.78
CA ALA A 92 2.06 -0.85 -10.48
C ALA A 92 1.04 -0.03 -9.67
N LEU A 93 1.00 -0.20 -8.35
CA LEU A 93 0.11 0.58 -7.46
C LEU A 93 0.54 2.04 -7.36
N ALA A 94 1.83 2.31 -7.15
CA ALA A 94 2.36 3.67 -6.99
C ALA A 94 2.34 4.48 -8.30
N GLY A 95 2.34 3.81 -9.47
CA GLY A 95 2.20 4.44 -10.77
C GLY A 95 0.75 4.83 -11.12
N VAL A 96 -0.22 4.42 -10.32
CA VAL A 96 -1.60 4.85 -10.45
C VAL A 96 -1.74 6.17 -9.70
N GLU A 97 -2.17 7.22 -10.39
CA GLU A 97 -2.45 8.51 -9.76
C GLU A 97 -3.38 8.32 -8.56
N SER A 98 -2.91 8.76 -7.39
CA SER A 98 -3.72 8.86 -6.19
C SER A 98 -4.84 9.88 -6.42
N PRO A 99 -6.10 9.58 -6.06
CA PRO A 99 -7.22 10.52 -6.21
C PRO A 99 -7.11 11.74 -5.29
#